data_AF-A0A7V4ULI6-F1
#
_entry.id   AF-A0A7V4ULI6-F1
#
_cell.length_a   1.000
_cell.length_b   1.000
_cell.length_c   1.000
_cell.angle_alpha   90.00
_cell.angle_beta   90.00
_cell.angle_gamma   90.00
#
_symmetry.space_group_name_H-M   'P 1'
#
loop_
_entity.id
_entity.type
_entity.pdbx_description
1 polymer ?
#
loop_
_entity_poly.entity_id
_entity_poly.type
_entity_poly.pdbx_seq_one_letter_code
_entity_poly.pdbx_strand_id
1 'polypeptide(L)' 'METFVKGGSFLMESTSPEEVFTPEDFGEEQILIAKAVTDFVVGEVHPVIEEIEQKKEGLLVSLLKKAGELGMKR' A
#
# COMPACT_ATOMS: atom_id res chain seq x y z
N MET A 1 9.59 -27.67 7.59
CA MET A 1 10.23 -26.48 8.20
C MET A 1 10.21 -25.42 7.13
N GLU A 2 9.49 -24.31 7.33
CA GLU A 2 9.57 -23.16 6.42
C GLU A 2 10.99 -22.60 6.49
N THR A 3 11.68 -22.60 5.35
CA THR A 3 13.01 -22.02 5.20
C THR A 3 12.85 -20.51 5.09
N PHE A 4 13.10 -19.81 6.19
CA PHE A 4 13.10 -18.36 6.22
C PHE A 4 14.34 -17.81 5.49
N VAL A 5 14.15 -17.05 4.41
CA VAL A 5 15.24 -16.39 3.69
C VAL A 5 15.83 -15.30 4.58
N LYS A 6 17.14 -15.38 4.86
CA LYS A 6 17.83 -14.38 5.69
C LYS A 6 17.99 -13.09 4.90
N GLY A 7 17.71 -11.95 5.54
CA GLY A 7 17.97 -10.63 4.95
C GLY A 7 19.44 -10.52 4.51
N GLY A 8 19.66 -10.22 3.23
CA GLY A 8 21.00 -10.08 2.64
C GLY A 8 21.66 -11.36 2.14
N SER A 9 21.04 -12.54 2.28
CA SER A 9 21.61 -13.81 1.79
C SER A 9 21.79 -13.84 0.27
N PHE A 10 20.96 -13.11 -0.48
CA PHE A 10 21.02 -12.98 -1.94
C PHE A 10 22.40 -12.49 -2.48
N LEU A 11 23.24 -11.89 -1.63
CA LEU A 11 24.59 -11.46 -2.00
C LEU A 11 25.60 -12.61 -2.03
N MET A 12 25.36 -13.65 -1.24
CA MET A 12 26.29 -14.76 -0.99
C MET A 12 25.75 -16.10 -1.49
N GLU A 13 24.42 -16.20 -1.64
CA GLU A 13 23.68 -17.41 -1.99
C GLU A 13 22.77 -17.11 -3.19
N SER A 14 22.50 -18.12 -4.02
CA SER A 14 21.53 -17.98 -5.12
C SER A 14 20.10 -18.11 -4.60
N THR A 15 19.21 -17.21 -5.01
CA THR A 15 17.78 -17.22 -4.66
C THR A 15 16.99 -17.85 -5.81
N SER A 16 16.13 -18.83 -5.52
CA SER A 16 15.26 -19.42 -6.54
C SER A 16 14.01 -18.56 -6.76
N PRO A 17 13.35 -18.64 -7.93
CA PRO A 17 12.14 -17.87 -8.20
C PRO A 17 11.01 -18.11 -7.19
N GLU A 18 10.89 -19.32 -6.65
CA GLU A 18 9.89 -19.70 -5.66
C GLU A 18 10.11 -19.04 -4.29
N GLU A 19 11.31 -18.50 -4.05
CA GLU A 19 11.66 -17.75 -2.84
C GLU A 19 11.42 -16.24 -2.98
N VAL A 20 10.95 -15.79 -4.16
CA VAL A 20 10.71 -14.38 -4.48
C VAL A 20 9.22 -14.12 -4.56
N PHE A 21 8.72 -13.17 -3.76
CA PHE A 21 7.35 -12.69 -3.88
C PHE A 21 7.25 -11.64 -4.99
N THR A 22 6.28 -11.80 -5.88
CA THR A 22 6.01 -10.98 -7.07
C THR A 22 4.58 -10.43 -7.04
N PRO A 23 4.24 -9.42 -7.85
CA PRO A 23 2.85 -8.93 -7.93
C PRO A 23 1.84 -10.01 -8.35
N GLU A 24 2.29 -11.01 -9.11
CA GLU A 24 1.47 -12.15 -9.53
C GLU A 24 1.07 -13.05 -8.35
N ASP A 25 1.79 -12.98 -7.22
CA ASP A 25 1.51 -13.74 -6.00
C ASP A 25 0.46 -13.08 -5.09
N PHE A 26 -0.03 -11.87 -5.43
CA PHE A 26 -1.08 -11.22 -4.65
C PHE A 26 -2.39 -12.02 -4.68
N GLY A 27 -2.92 -12.30 -3.49
CA GLY A 27 -4.23 -12.91 -3.34
C GLY A 27 -5.37 -11.95 -3.68
N GLU A 28 -6.57 -12.50 -3.88
CA GLU A 28 -7.77 -11.72 -4.24
C GLU A 28 -8.06 -10.59 -3.23
N GLU A 29 -7.94 -10.85 -1.94
CA GLU A 29 -8.13 -9.83 -0.89
C GLU A 29 -7.13 -8.68 -1.02
N GLN A 30 -5.85 -8.98 -1.26
CA GLN A 30 -4.80 -7.97 -1.43
C GLN A 30 -5.06 -7.10 -2.66
N ILE A 31 -5.50 -7.72 -3.76
CA ILE A 31 -5.91 -7.01 -4.99
C ILE A 31 -7.11 -6.10 -4.74
N LEU A 32 -8.12 -6.58 -3.99
CA LEU A 32 -9.30 -5.80 -3.65
C LEU A 32 -8.95 -4.60 -2.76
N ILE A 33 -8.06 -4.77 -1.79
CA ILE A 33 -7.55 -3.68 -0.95
C ILE A 33 -6.82 -2.65 -1.82
N ALA A 34 -5.93 -3.10 -2.72
CA ALA A 34 -5.21 -2.22 -3.64
C ALA A 34 -6.16 -1.40 -4.52
N LYS A 35 -7.24 -2.02 -5.01
CA LYS A 35 -8.29 -1.33 -5.76
C LYS A 35 -9.00 -0.29 -4.90
N ALA A 36 -9.44 -0.65 -3.69
CA ALA A 36 -10.13 0.28 -2.81
C ALA A 36 -9.27 1.51 -2.47
N VAL A 37 -7.98 1.32 -2.19
CA VAL A 37 -7.03 2.42 -1.94
C VAL A 37 -6.87 3.28 -3.19
N THR A 38 -6.74 2.66 -4.37
CA THR A 38 -6.62 3.40 -5.64
C THR A 38 -7.84 4.26 -5.91
N ASP A 39 -9.04 3.71 -5.73
CA ASP A 39 -10.30 4.43 -5.92
C ASP A 39 -10.42 5.61 -4.96
N PHE A 40 -10.02 5.45 -3.69
CA PHE A 40 -9.99 6.55 -2.72
C PHE A 40 -8.99 7.65 -3.11
N VAL A 41 -7.79 7.29 -3.57
CA VAL A 41 -6.80 8.29 -4.00
C VAL A 41 -7.32 9.09 -5.19
N VAL A 42 -7.87 8.42 -6.20
CA VAL A 42 -8.41 9.07 -7.40
C VAL A 42 -9.64 9.93 -7.07
N GLY A 43 -10.53 9.43 -6.21
CA GLY A 43 -11.79 10.10 -5.90
C GLY A 43 -11.70 11.19 -4.84
N GLU A 44 -10.85 11.05 -3.83
CA GLU A 44 -10.84 11.91 -2.65
C GLU A 44 -9.54 12.71 -2.49
N VAL A 45 -8.40 12.19 -2.95
CA VAL A 45 -7.09 12.84 -2.74
C VAL A 45 -6.70 13.70 -3.94
N HIS A 46 -6.73 13.15 -5.16
CA HIS A 46 -6.37 13.88 -6.37
C HIS A 46 -7.15 15.18 -6.58
N PRO A 47 -8.47 15.26 -6.32
CA PRO A 47 -9.21 16.50 -6.54
C PRO A 47 -8.78 17.67 -5.64
N VAL A 48 -8.15 17.39 -4.51
CA VAL A 48 -7.74 18.39 -3.51
C VAL A 48 -6.22 18.48 -3.39
N ILE A 49 -5.47 17.95 -4.36
CA ILE A 49 -4.01 17.83 -4.26
C ILE A 49 -3.31 19.20 -4.13
N GLU A 50 -3.80 20.22 -4.83
CA GLU A 50 -3.27 21.58 -4.70
C GLU A 50 -3.49 22.16 -3.30
N GLU A 51 -4.59 21.82 -2.65
CA GLU A 51 -4.91 22.27 -1.30
C GLU A 51 -4.08 21.54 -0.24
N ILE A 52 -3.72 20.29 -0.51
CA ILE A 52 -2.74 19.52 0.27
C ILE A 52 -1.37 20.19 0.19
N GLU A 53 -0.91 20.56 -1.00
CA GLU A 53 0.36 21.28 -1.23
C GLU A 53 0.38 22.63 -0.51
N GLN A 54 -0.75 23.35 -0.51
CA GLN A 54 -0.93 24.60 0.23
C GLN A 54 -1.07 24.40 1.75
N LYS A 55 -1.01 23.16 2.25
CA LYS A 55 -1.15 22.80 3.67
C LYS A 55 -2.43 23.36 4.28
N LYS A 56 -3.54 23.33 3.53
CA LYS A 56 -4.84 23.79 4.00
C LYS A 56 -5.18 23.14 5.33
N GLU A 57 -5.41 23.98 6.35
CA GLU A 57 -5.58 23.54 7.72
C GLU A 57 -6.75 22.55 7.84
N GLY A 58 -6.54 21.44 8.53
CA GLY A 58 -7.55 20.40 8.77
C GLY A 58 -7.83 19.46 7.59
N LEU A 59 -7.36 19.73 6.36
CA LEU A 59 -7.62 18.89 5.19
C LEU A 59 -6.96 17.51 5.30
N LEU A 60 -5.68 17.45 5.66
CA LEU A 60 -4.99 16.17 5.83
C LEU A 60 -5.64 15.30 6.92
N VAL A 61 -6.07 15.92 8.01
CA VAL A 61 -6.74 15.21 9.11
C VAL A 61 -8.09 14.68 8.66
N SER A 62 -8.86 15.44 7.87
CA SER A 62 -10.15 14.99 7.36
C SER A 62 -10.01 13.83 6.36
N LEU A 63 -9.02 13.89 5.46
CA LEU A 63 -8.70 12.79 4.53
C LEU A 63 -8.27 11.52 5.28
N LEU A 64 -7.42 11.65 6.31
CA LEU A 64 -7.00 10.52 7.14
C LEU A 64 -8.15 9.90 7.95
N LYS A 65 -9.12 10.70 8.39
CA LYS A 65 -10.34 10.20 9.04
C LYS A 65 -11.19 9.40 8.05
N LYS A 66 -11.44 9.95 6.86
CA LYS A 66 -12.17 9.24 5.79
C LYS A 66 -11.51 7.92 5.41
N ALA A 67 -10.19 7.90 5.23
CA ALA A 67 -9.45 6.67 4.95
C ALA A 67 -9.60 5.63 6.08
N GLY A 68 -9.65 6.07 7.35
CA GLY A 68 -9.90 5.19 8.48
C GLY A 68 -11.32 4.61 8.53
N GLU A 69 -12.33 5.39 8.16
CA GLU A 69 -13.72 4.90 8.03
C GLU A 69 -13.86 3.83 6.94
N LEU A 70 -13.04 3.89 5.89
CA LEU A 70 -12.94 2.87 4.84
C LEU A 70 -12.10 1.64 5.25
N GLY A 71 -11.61 1.58 6.49
CA GLY A 71 -10.81 0.48 7.00
C GLY A 71 -9.35 0.47 6.53
N MET A 72 -8.89 1.53 5.85
CA MET A 72 -7.50 1.64 5.34
C MET A 72 -6.50 2.04 6.44
N LYS A 73 -7.00 2.60 7.54
CA LYS A 73 -6.22 2.93 8.73
C LYS A 73 -6.61 1.97 9.85
N ARG A 74 -5.87 0.88 9.97
CA ARG A 74 -5.86 0.06 11.20
C ARG A 74 -4.47 0.06 11.80
#